data_AF-A0A562IS27-F1
#
_entry.id   AF-A0A562IS27-F1
#
_cell.length_a   1.000
_cell.length_b   1.000
_cell.length_c   1.000
_cell.angle_alpha   90.00
_cell.angle_beta   90.00
_cell.angle_gamma   90.00
#
_symmetry.space_group_name_H-M   'P 1'
#
loop_
_entity.id
_entity.type
_entity.pdbx_description
1 polymer ?
#
loop_
_entity_poly.entity_id
_entity_poly.type
_entity_poly.pdbx_seq_one_letter_code
_entity_poly.pdbx_strand_id
1 'polypeptide(L)'
;MLAQADVVWWFLALMQPLAGAAFALDGVLMGAGDVAWLRTVTVGSALVGFLPLSLLSGWLDWGLAGVWSGLTLFIVLRLAAVSWRVRGSAWLGETVSA
;
A
#
# COMPACT_ATOMS: atom_id res chain seq x y z
N MET A 1 -8.97 -13.75 -22.89
CA MET A 1 -9.05 -14.15 -21.47
C MET A 1 -7.70 -14.66 -20.96
N LEU A 2 -7.06 -15.66 -21.60
CA LEU A 2 -5.73 -16.16 -21.18
C LEU A 2 -4.61 -15.09 -21.20
N ALA A 3 -4.54 -14.26 -22.24
CA ALA A 3 -3.52 -13.20 -22.32
C ALA A 3 -3.62 -12.15 -21.20
N GLN A 4 -4.82 -11.89 -20.68
CA GLN A 4 -4.99 -11.00 -19.51
C GLN A 4 -4.60 -11.69 -18.21
N ALA A 5 -4.79 -13.01 -18.11
CA ALA A 5 -4.35 -13.77 -16.95
C ALA A 5 -2.83 -13.72 -16.80
N ASP A 6 -2.07 -13.83 -17.90
CA ASP A 6 -0.60 -13.72 -17.87
C ASP A 6 -0.12 -12.33 -17.39
N VAL A 7 -0.80 -11.26 -17.83
CA VAL A 7 -0.48 -9.90 -17.36
C VAL A 7 -0.76 -9.76 -15.86
N VAL A 8 -1.93 -10.20 -15.41
CA VAL A 8 -2.36 -10.10 -14.00
C VAL A 8 -1.52 -10.98 -13.08
N TRP A 9 -1.06 -12.13 -13.57
CA TRP A 9 -0.22 -13.05 -12.81
C TRP A 9 1.02 -12.37 -12.23
N TRP A 10 1.73 -11.58 -13.05
CA TRP A 10 2.93 -10.87 -12.60
C TRP A 10 2.62 -9.80 -11.55
N PHE A 11 1.51 -9.08 -11.69
CA PHE A 11 1.07 -8.13 -10.67
C PHE A 11 0.78 -8.84 -9.36
N LEU A 12 0.02 -9.94 -9.39
CA LEU A 12 -0.29 -10.73 -8.20
C LEU A 12 0.99 -11.24 -7.53
N ALA A 13 1.87 -11.90 -8.30
CA ALA A 13 3.10 -12.49 -7.80
C ALA A 13 4.00 -11.46 -7.08
N LEU A 14 4.13 -10.25 -7.63
CA LEU A 14 4.91 -9.18 -7.03
C LEU A 14 4.19 -8.48 -5.87
N MET A 15 2.87 -8.35 -5.94
CA MET A 15 2.07 -7.72 -4.88
C MET A 15 2.03 -8.56 -3.61
N GLN A 16 2.03 -9.90 -3.69
CA GLN A 16 1.95 -10.76 -2.52
C GLN A 16 3.04 -10.48 -1.46
N PRO A 17 4.35 -10.46 -1.80
CA PRO A 17 5.39 -10.17 -0.81
C PRO A 17 5.32 -8.73 -0.28
N LEU A 18 5.00 -7.75 -1.14
CA LEU A 18 4.86 -6.36 -0.74
C LEU A 18 3.70 -6.17 0.25
N ALA A 19 2.55 -6.79 -0.05
CA ALA A 19 1.39 -6.78 0.81
C ALA A 19 1.68 -7.49 2.14
N GLY A 20 2.34 -8.66 2.10
CA GLY A 20 2.75 -9.37 3.32
C GLY A 20 3.62 -8.52 4.24
N ALA A 21 4.63 -7.83 3.69
CA ALA A 21 5.47 -6.92 4.46
C ALA A 21 4.69 -5.72 5.02
N ALA A 22 3.80 -5.12 4.23
CA ALA A 22 2.96 -4.02 4.68
C ALA A 22 2.03 -4.45 5.82
N PHE A 23 1.39 -5.62 5.70
CA PHE A 23 0.51 -6.17 6.74
C PHE A 23 1.25 -6.45 8.05
N ALA A 24 2.48 -6.95 7.98
CA ALA A 24 3.29 -7.17 9.18
C ALA A 24 3.57 -5.85 9.91
N LEU A 25 3.95 -4.79 9.18
CA LEU A 25 4.23 -3.47 9.76
C LEU A 25 2.95 -2.75 10.24
N ASP A 26 1.85 -2.88 9.50
CA ASP A 26 0.54 -2.39 9.91
C ASP A 26 0.12 -3.00 11.25
N GLY A 27 0.37 -4.30 11.45
CA GLY A 27 0.12 -4.99 12.72
C GLY A 27 0.94 -4.44 13.88
N VAL A 28 2.22 -4.12 13.66
CA VAL A 28 3.10 -3.51 14.67
C VAL A 28 2.56 -2.13 15.09
N LEU A 29 2.22 -1.28 14.13
CA LEU A 29 1.72 0.07 14.40
C LEU A 29 0.33 0.04 15.05
N MET A 30 -0.53 -0.89 14.64
CA MET A 30 -1.84 -1.10 15.27
C MET A 30 -1.70 -1.59 16.72
N GLY A 31 -0.75 -2.48 16.99
CA GLY A 31 -0.42 -2.93 18.35
C GLY A 31 0.17 -1.83 19.24
N ALA A 32 0.88 -0.86 18.65
CA ALA A 32 1.39 0.33 19.33
C ALA A 32 0.33 1.44 19.52
N GLY A 33 -0.90 1.25 19.03
CA GLY A 33 -2.00 2.21 19.17
C GLY A 33 -2.04 3.31 18.08
N ASP A 34 -1.18 3.27 17.07
CA ASP A 34 -1.10 4.31 16.02
C ASP A 34 -2.08 4.09 14.85
N VAL A 35 -3.35 3.81 15.17
CA VAL A 35 -4.37 3.43 14.18
C VAL A 35 -4.87 4.64 13.37
N ALA A 36 -4.90 5.83 13.97
CA ALA A 36 -5.36 7.05 13.31
C ALA A 36 -4.41 7.47 12.16
N TRP A 37 -3.10 7.31 12.35
CA TRP A 37 -2.12 7.56 11.31
C TRP A 37 -2.24 6.53 10.18
N LEU A 38 -2.37 5.24 10.50
CA LEU A 38 -2.58 4.17 9.52
C LEU A 38 -3.79 4.44 8.61
N ARG A 39 -4.90 4.90 9.19
CA ARG A 39 -6.10 5.30 8.41
C ARG A 39 -5.78 6.43 7.44
N THR A 40 -5.11 7.46 7.91
CA THR A 40 -4.77 8.65 7.10
C THR A 40 -3.86 8.28 5.94
N VAL A 41 -2.83 7.48 6.19
CA VAL A 41 -1.91 6.98 5.16
C VAL A 41 -2.62 6.10 4.16
N THR A 42 -3.52 5.23 4.61
CA THR A 42 -4.29 4.36 3.72
C THR A 42 -5.16 5.20 2.79
N VAL A 43 -5.91 6.17 3.32
CA VAL A 43 -6.74 7.07 2.51
C VAL A 43 -5.88 7.91 1.55
N GLY A 44 -4.80 8.50 2.05
CA GLY A 44 -3.87 9.28 1.22
C GLY A 44 -3.24 8.44 0.10
N SER A 45 -2.83 7.21 0.38
CA SER A 45 -2.28 6.29 -0.62
C SER A 45 -3.33 5.91 -1.66
N ALA A 46 -4.59 5.75 -1.28
CA ALA A 46 -5.67 5.45 -2.22
C ALA A 46 -5.93 6.65 -3.14
N LEU A 47 -5.96 7.86 -2.59
CA LEU A 47 -6.23 9.09 -3.33
C LEU A 47 -5.07 9.50 -4.26
N VAL A 48 -3.82 9.24 -3.86
CA VAL A 48 -2.63 9.67 -4.62
C VAL A 48 -2.07 8.54 -5.49
N GLY A 49 -2.20 7.28 -5.09
CA GLY A 49 -1.70 6.13 -5.84
C GLY A 49 -2.76 5.49 -6.72
N PHE A 50 -3.75 4.86 -6.09
CA PHE A 50 -4.73 4.05 -6.81
C PHE A 50 -5.64 4.87 -7.73
N LEU A 51 -6.26 5.92 -7.19
CA LEU A 51 -7.29 6.69 -7.88
C LEU A 51 -6.80 7.34 -9.17
N PRO A 52 -5.70 8.14 -9.19
CA PRO A 52 -5.27 8.81 -10.42
C PRO A 52 -4.80 7.82 -11.47
N LEU A 53 -4.06 6.76 -11.08
CA LEU A 53 -3.57 5.78 -12.06
C LEU A 53 -4.71 4.97 -12.69
N SER A 54 -5.74 4.64 -11.90
CA SER A 54 -6.91 3.90 -12.40
C SER A 54 -7.79 4.76 -13.30
N LEU A 55 -7.92 6.05 -13.01
CA LEU A 55 -8.65 6.98 -13.88
C LEU A 55 -7.89 7.26 -15.18
N LEU A 56 -6.57 7.47 -15.10
CA LEU A 56 -5.70 7.66 -16.25
C LEU A 56 -5.64 6.43 -17.16
N SER A 57 -5.81 5.21 -16.61
CA SER A 57 -5.80 3.99 -17.43
C SER A 57 -6.90 3.98 -18.50
N GLY A 58 -8.04 4.62 -18.22
CA GLY A 58 -9.14 4.75 -19.17
C GLY A 58 -8.83 5.71 -20.32
N TRP A 59 -7.98 6.72 -20.08
CA TRP A 59 -7.58 7.69 -21.10
C TRP A 59 -6.38 7.23 -21.92
N LEU A 60 -5.52 6.39 -21.33
CA LEU A 60 -4.30 5.86 -21.94
C LEU A 60 -4.51 4.50 -22.63
N ASP A 61 -5.74 3.98 -22.66
CA ASP A 61 -6.09 2.63 -23.15
C ASP A 61 -5.29 1.49 -22.47
N TRP A 62 -4.80 1.72 -21.25
CA TRP A 62 -4.07 0.70 -20.48
C TRP A 62 -5.00 -0.39 -19.94
N GLY A 63 -6.31 -0.13 -19.92
CA GLY A 63 -7.33 -1.10 -19.52
C GLY A 63 -7.06 -1.72 -18.14
N LEU A 64 -7.05 -3.06 -18.10
CA LEU A 64 -6.86 -3.83 -16.86
C LEU A 64 -5.47 -3.61 -16.26
N ALA A 65 -4.42 -3.50 -17.08
CA ALA A 65 -3.06 -3.34 -16.59
C ALA A 65 -2.91 -2.05 -15.77
N GLY A 66 -3.54 -0.95 -16.19
CA GLY A 66 -3.47 0.32 -15.45
C GLY A 66 -4.18 0.28 -14.10
N VAL A 67 -5.27 -0.48 -13.96
CA VAL A 67 -5.94 -0.70 -12.66
C VAL A 67 -5.02 -1.48 -11.70
N TRP A 68 -4.37 -2.54 -12.20
CA TRP A 68 -3.41 -3.32 -11.41
C TRP A 68 -2.15 -2.53 -11.04
N SER A 69 -1.68 -1.67 -11.94
CA SER A 69 -0.60 -0.72 -11.64
C SER A 69 -0.99 0.26 -10.54
N GLY A 70 -2.21 0.80 -10.56
CA GLY A 70 -2.72 1.68 -9.52
C GLY A 70 -2.81 0.97 -8.16
N LEU A 71 -3.28 -0.27 -8.16
CA LEU A 71 -3.38 -1.08 -6.94
C LEU A 71 -1.99 -1.43 -6.39
N THR A 72 -1.04 -1.77 -7.26
CA THR A 72 0.35 -2.02 -6.90
C THR A 72 0.97 -0.77 -6.28
N LEU A 73 0.76 0.39 -6.89
CA LEU A 73 1.27 1.68 -6.39
C LEU A 73 0.69 2.00 -5.01
N PHE A 74 -0.60 1.74 -4.78
CA PHE A 74 -1.21 1.89 -3.46
C PHE A 74 -0.52 1.04 -2.38
N ILE A 75 -0.22 -0.23 -2.67
CA ILE A 75 0.49 -1.11 -1.74
C ILE A 75 1.93 -0.62 -1.50
N VAL A 76 2.64 -0.17 -2.54
CA VAL A 76 4.00 0.37 -2.41
C VAL A 76 4.02 1.64 -1.55
N LEU A 77 3.09 2.56 -1.77
CA LEU A 77 2.98 3.79 -0.97
C LEU A 77 2.71 3.47 0.51
N ARG A 78 1.81 2.52 0.78
CA ARG A 78 1.57 2.04 2.14
C ARG A 78 2.82 1.47 2.76
N LEU A 79 3.48 0.54 2.07
CA LEU A 79 4.71 -0.10 2.54
C LEU A 79 5.80 0.92 2.85
N ALA A 80 6.01 1.90 1.97
CA ALA A 80 7.00 2.95 2.16
C ALA A 80 6.66 3.82 3.37
N ALA A 81 5.41 4.24 3.51
CA ALA A 81 4.96 5.06 4.63
C ALA A 81 5.14 4.32 5.96
N VAL A 82 4.66 3.08 6.07
CA VAL A 82 4.74 2.30 7.34
C VAL A 82 6.19 1.97 7.68
N SER A 83 7.02 1.65 6.67
CA SER A 83 8.45 1.42 6.86
C SER A 83 9.16 2.66 7.39
N TRP A 84 8.79 3.84 6.90
CA TRP A 84 9.32 5.10 7.40
C TRP A 84 8.81 5.39 8.82
N ARG A 85 7.53 5.14 9.10
CA ARG A 85 6.91 5.41 10.40
C ARG A 85 7.48 4.57 11.54
N VAL A 86 7.76 3.29 11.27
CA VAL A 86 8.39 2.35 12.21
C VAL A 86 9.87 2.69 12.44
N ARG A 87 10.54 3.36 11.51
CA ARG A 87 11.91 3.86 11.71
C ARG A 87 12.00 5.07 12.63
N GLY A 88 10.91 5.82 12.82
CA GLY A 88 10.87 6.97 13.73
C GLY A 88 10.67 6.55 15.19
N SER A 89 10.89 7.47 16.14
CA SER A 89 10.60 7.25 17.57
C SER A 89 9.12 7.47 17.92
N ALA A 90 8.35 8.10 17.03
CA ALA A 90 6.98 8.52 17.32
C ALA A 90 5.98 7.37 17.54
N TRP A 91 6.34 6.09 17.29
CA TRP A 91 5.46 4.93 17.56
C TRP A 91 5.75 4.29 18.92
N LEU A 92 6.80 4.71 19.62
CA LEU A 92 7.20 4.20 20.94
C LEU A 92 6.45 4.87 22.10
N GLY A 93 5.19 5.29 21.90
CA GLY A 93 4.44 6.10 22.87
C GLY A 93 4.57 5.62 24.32
N GLU A 94 4.93 6.56 25.22
CA GLU A 94 4.91 6.61 26.71
C GLU A 94 5.28 5.38 27.57
N THR A 95 5.53 4.20 27.00
CA THR A 95 5.68 2.94 27.76
C THR A 95 7.12 2.65 28.21
N VAL A 96 8.08 3.48 27.83
CA VAL A 96 9.48 3.43 28.29
C VAL A 96 9.81 4.66 29.14
N SER A 97 8.91 5.01 30.07
CA SER A 97 9.21 5.92 31.18
C SER A 97 8.62 5.33 32.46
N ALA A 98 9.18 4.20 32.89
CA ALA A 98 9.00 3.63 34.22
C ALA A 98 10.37 3.29 34.80
#